data_AF-A0A1Z3NAJ2-F1
#
_entry.id   AF-A0A1Z3NAJ2-F1
#
_cell.length_a   1.000
_cell.length_b   1.000
_cell.length_c   1.000
_cell.angle_alpha   90.00
_cell.angle_beta   90.00
_cell.angle_gamma   90.00
#
_symmetry.space_group_name_H-M   'P 1'
#
loop_
_entity.id
_entity.type
_entity.pdbx_description
1 polymer ?
#
loop_
_entity_poly.entity_id
_entity_poly.type
_entity_poly.pdbx_seq_one_letter_code
_entity_poly.pdbx_strand_id
1 'polypeptide(L)'
;MADWRDRSEMNGDVVFFRYVSEGMEKSHEEVFLWDLDKTYLDTTIDSLSGLMTTILERALNKKNIPGTNTLLQSLSEYRKQQKGYMYFPIYFITASPPQMEERISEKFSLDNIRPFGCFYKDNLANLRPGRFWRLTKQVGYKLQALMQLRTRLGENVRQICWGDDSETDAIIYNLYSDICSRRLGTNDIRTTLEKLNVTGEQVNTILELQAQIPENDPVEKIYINLATDTDPDYYLKFGRRTLATYNTFQVALDMYQDGRLNLDGIYAVIQDMVYNYGYTPEELMKSFDEFIRRGVLGERAYNEVRPFFIEKGLLHSSYQPSVAPLKEKLVDDGRVYEMEGVHEPWIPDRIDYLHDYR
;
A
#
# COMPACT_ATOMS: atom_id res chain seq x y z
N MET A 1 18.06 26.18 11.07
CA MET A 1 17.45 24.93 10.58
C MET A 1 18.53 24.26 9.75
N ALA A 2 18.89 23.01 10.08
CA ALA A 2 19.76 22.23 9.21
C ALA A 2 19.06 22.05 7.86
N ASP A 3 19.81 22.11 6.75
CA ASP A 3 19.22 21.83 5.44
C ASP A 3 18.72 20.38 5.46
N TRP A 4 17.49 20.11 5.00
CA TRP A 4 16.95 18.75 4.95
C TRP A 4 17.87 17.80 4.16
N ARG A 5 18.65 18.37 3.24
CA ARG A 5 19.70 17.68 2.49
C ARG A 5 20.72 16.98 3.38
N ASP A 6 21.09 17.59 4.51
CA ASP A 6 22.06 17.02 5.45
C ASP A 6 21.51 15.80 6.21
N ARG A 7 20.18 15.63 6.23
CA ARG A 7 19.45 14.56 6.93
C ARG A 7 18.85 13.52 5.97
N SER A 8 19.19 13.58 4.69
CA SER A 8 18.54 12.77 3.64
C SER A 8 19.55 12.15 2.67
N GLU A 9 19.15 11.05 2.04
CA GLU A 9 19.89 10.42 0.96
C GLU A 9 19.21 10.77 -0.38
N MET A 10 19.93 11.43 -1.29
CA MET A 10 19.39 11.86 -2.58
C MET A 10 19.96 11.02 -3.73
N ASN A 11 19.09 10.56 -4.63
CA ASN A 11 19.49 9.94 -5.89
C ASN A 11 18.50 10.35 -6.99
N GLY A 12 18.94 11.23 -7.89
CA GLY A 12 18.09 11.86 -8.88
C GLY A 12 17.03 12.74 -8.22
N ASP A 13 15.76 12.50 -8.55
CA ASP A 13 14.60 13.17 -7.94
C ASP A 13 14.00 12.41 -6.74
N VAL A 14 14.63 11.31 -6.31
CA VAL A 14 14.21 10.55 -5.13
C VAL A 14 15.03 10.99 -3.92
N VAL A 15 14.33 11.38 -2.84
CA VAL A 15 14.92 11.77 -1.56
C VAL A 15 14.40 10.82 -0.48
N PHE A 16 15.32 10.13 0.21
CA PHE A 16 14.99 9.22 1.29
C PHE A 16 15.36 9.83 2.64
N PHE A 17 14.40 9.83 3.57
CA PHE A 17 14.64 10.12 4.98
C PHE A 17 14.56 8.84 5.79
N ARG A 18 15.63 8.57 6.54
CA ARG A 18 15.73 7.42 7.43
C ARG A 18 15.36 7.85 8.85
N TYR A 19 14.48 7.09 9.50
CA TYR A 19 14.00 7.40 10.85
C TYR A 19 14.44 6.36 11.90
N VAL A 20 15.07 5.27 11.44
CA VAL A 20 15.66 4.23 12.29
C VAL A 20 17.17 4.14 12.07
N SER A 21 17.87 3.51 13.01
CA SER A 21 19.30 3.23 12.88
C SER A 21 19.59 2.31 11.70
N GLU A 22 20.72 2.54 11.04
CA GLU A 22 21.19 1.72 9.93
C GLU A 22 21.35 0.25 10.33
N GLY A 23 20.82 -0.65 9.49
CA GLY A 23 20.87 -2.10 9.67
C GLY A 23 19.59 -2.69 10.25
N MET A 24 18.73 -1.88 10.89
CA MET A 24 17.40 -2.31 11.34
C MET A 24 16.49 -2.73 10.18
N GLU A 25 16.74 -2.22 8.97
CA GLU A 25 15.94 -2.53 7.78
C GLU A 25 16.07 -4.00 7.35
N LYS A 26 17.19 -4.67 7.65
CA LYS A 26 17.47 -6.04 7.22
C LYS A 26 16.99 -7.12 8.18
N SER A 27 16.59 -6.76 9.41
CA SER A 27 16.20 -7.72 10.45
C SER A 27 14.75 -8.19 10.36
N HIS A 28 13.97 -7.67 9.41
CA HIS A 28 12.54 -7.95 9.31
C HIS A 28 12.23 -8.86 8.11
N GLU A 29 11.51 -9.94 8.36
CA GLU A 29 11.04 -10.88 7.34
C GLU A 29 9.87 -10.32 6.50
N GLU A 30 9.21 -9.28 6.99
CA GLU A 30 8.07 -8.65 6.34
C GLU A 30 8.06 -7.15 6.63
N VAL A 31 7.79 -6.34 5.60
CA VAL A 31 7.67 -4.88 5.68
C VAL A 31 6.41 -4.39 4.98
N PHE A 32 5.95 -3.22 5.39
CA PHE A 32 4.71 -2.60 4.95
C PHE A 32 5.02 -1.33 4.18
N LEU A 33 4.62 -1.27 2.91
CA LEU A 33 4.90 -0.16 2.00
C LEU A 33 3.62 0.59 1.71
N TRP A 34 3.57 1.86 2.07
CA TRP A 34 2.37 2.67 1.95
C TRP A 34 2.62 3.85 1.02
N ASP A 35 1.75 4.02 0.03
CA ASP A 35 1.58 5.36 -0.53
C ASP A 35 0.99 6.29 0.52
N LEU A 36 1.44 7.54 0.55
CA LEU A 36 1.01 8.49 1.58
C LEU A 36 -0.27 9.23 1.18
N ASP A 37 -0.28 9.75 -0.04
CA ASP A 37 -1.35 10.61 -0.55
C ASP A 37 -2.54 9.73 -0.95
N LYS A 38 -3.76 10.07 -0.51
CA LYS A 38 -5.01 9.32 -0.78
C LYS A 38 -5.05 7.82 -0.41
N THR A 39 -3.97 7.32 0.22
CA THR A 39 -3.87 5.97 0.79
C THR A 39 -3.70 6.00 2.32
N TYR A 40 -3.00 7.00 2.87
CA TYR A 40 -2.92 7.23 4.32
C TYR A 40 -3.61 8.55 4.73
N LEU A 41 -3.41 9.61 3.94
CA LEU A 41 -4.02 10.93 4.15
C LEU A 41 -5.10 11.22 3.10
N ASP A 42 -6.30 11.58 3.54
CA ASP A 42 -7.34 12.14 2.67
C ASP A 42 -6.93 13.56 2.24
N THR A 43 -6.45 13.69 1.01
CA THR A 43 -6.02 14.97 0.44
C THR A 43 -6.99 15.40 -0.66
N THR A 44 -8.04 16.13 -0.30
CA THR A 44 -8.77 16.97 -1.25
C THR A 44 -7.93 18.22 -1.55
N ILE A 45 -7.04 18.18 -2.53
CA ILE A 45 -6.35 19.37 -3.02
C ILE A 45 -6.57 19.50 -4.53
N ASP A 46 -7.64 20.21 -4.88
CA ASP A 46 -7.81 20.77 -6.21
C ASP A 46 -6.98 22.06 -6.37
N SER A 47 -6.21 22.10 -7.46
CA SER A 47 -5.56 23.27 -8.08
C SER A 47 -4.24 23.79 -7.48
N LEU A 48 -3.21 23.76 -8.34
CA LEU A 48 -1.80 24.07 -8.06
C LEU A 48 -1.42 25.57 -8.02
N SER A 49 -2.36 26.52 -8.12
CA SER A 49 -2.01 27.96 -8.21
C SER A 49 -2.25 28.79 -6.95
N GLY A 50 -2.77 28.19 -5.86
CA GLY A 50 -3.07 28.89 -4.60
C GLY A 50 -2.30 28.41 -3.35
N LEU A 51 -1.34 27.49 -3.49
CA LEU A 51 -0.87 26.60 -2.40
C LEU A 51 0.09 27.18 -1.35
N MET A 52 0.71 28.34 -1.51
CA MET A 52 1.85 28.67 -0.62
C MET A 52 1.47 29.30 0.72
N THR A 53 0.39 30.09 0.81
CA THR A 53 0.07 30.83 2.05
C THR A 53 -1.02 30.19 2.89
N THR A 54 -2.01 29.51 2.29
CA THR A 54 -3.18 28.96 3.01
C THR A 54 -2.96 27.54 3.54
N ILE A 55 -1.88 26.86 3.12
CA ILE A 55 -1.59 25.46 3.49
C ILE A 55 -0.85 25.33 4.82
N LEU A 56 -0.22 26.40 5.29
CA LEU A 56 0.49 26.42 6.56
C LEU A 56 -0.43 26.22 7.78
N GLU A 57 -1.64 26.76 7.74
CA GLU A 57 -2.57 26.69 8.89
C GLU A 57 -3.55 25.50 8.84
N ARG A 58 -3.70 24.83 7.68
CA ARG A 58 -4.68 23.74 7.47
C ARG A 58 -4.10 22.33 7.39
N ALA A 59 -2.78 22.14 7.46
CA ALA A 59 -2.14 20.82 7.40
C ALA A 59 -2.57 19.87 8.54
N LEU A 60 -3.03 20.42 9.68
CA LEU A 60 -3.59 19.67 10.82
C LEU A 60 -4.99 19.07 10.54
N ASN A 61 -5.65 19.46 9.45
CA ASN A 61 -7.01 19.01 9.08
C ASN A 61 -7.03 18.00 7.92
N LYS A 62 -5.90 17.37 7.56
CA LYS A 62 -5.93 16.18 6.69
C LYS A 62 -6.49 15.01 7.50
N LYS A 63 -7.72 14.58 7.19
CA LYS A 63 -8.31 13.40 7.81
C LYS A 63 -7.59 12.16 7.29
N ASN A 64 -7.36 11.17 8.14
CA ASN A 64 -6.88 9.87 7.67
C ASN A 64 -8.04 9.16 6.94
N ILE A 65 -7.73 8.27 6.00
CA ILE A 65 -8.77 7.38 5.44
C ILE A 65 -9.43 6.62 6.60
N PRO A 66 -10.76 6.44 6.59
CA PRO A 66 -11.48 5.79 7.68
C PRO A 66 -10.84 4.47 8.12
N GLY A 67 -10.45 4.36 9.39
CA GLY A 67 -9.89 3.13 9.96
C GLY A 67 -8.40 2.88 9.74
N THR A 68 -7.68 3.61 8.89
CA THR A 68 -6.29 3.24 8.51
C THR A 68 -5.29 3.42 9.64
N ASN A 69 -5.39 4.50 10.42
CA ASN A 69 -4.53 4.67 11.59
C ASN A 69 -4.76 3.57 12.63
N THR A 70 -6.04 3.27 12.91
CA THR A 70 -6.43 2.21 13.84
C THR A 70 -5.96 0.84 13.37
N LEU A 71 -6.02 0.56 12.06
CA LEU A 71 -5.45 -0.65 11.46
C LEU A 71 -3.93 -0.73 11.71
N LEU A 72 -3.19 0.34 11.42
CA LEU A 72 -1.73 0.36 11.60
C LEU A 72 -1.31 0.20 13.06
N GLN A 73 -2.03 0.83 14.00
CA GLN A 73 -1.81 0.65 15.43
C GLN A 73 -2.09 -0.80 15.85
N SER A 74 -3.22 -1.37 15.41
CA SER A 74 -3.60 -2.76 15.73
C SER A 74 -2.59 -3.77 15.17
N LEU A 75 -2.09 -3.56 13.94
CA LEU A 75 -1.04 -4.37 13.33
C LEU A 75 0.27 -4.28 14.10
N SER A 76 0.67 -3.07 14.50
CA SER A 76 1.87 -2.82 15.29
C SER A 76 1.82 -3.53 16.64
N GLU A 77 0.70 -3.42 17.36
CA GLU A 77 0.48 -4.06 18.65
C GLU A 77 0.47 -5.58 18.55
N TYR A 78 -0.25 -6.13 17.58
CA TYR A 78 -0.32 -7.57 17.37
C TYR A 78 1.05 -8.16 17.01
N ARG A 79 1.81 -7.50 16.13
CA ARG A 79 3.18 -7.94 15.80
C ARG A 79 4.13 -7.84 16.98
N LYS A 80 4.00 -6.80 17.82
CA LYS A 80 4.78 -6.68 19.05
C LYS A 80 4.54 -7.85 19.99
N GLN A 81 3.29 -8.29 20.11
CA GLN A 81 2.92 -9.46 20.94
C GLN A 81 3.42 -10.79 20.35
N GLN A 82 3.31 -10.96 19.04
CA GLN A 82 3.66 -12.21 18.34
C GLN A 82 5.17 -12.42 18.17
N LYS A 83 5.88 -11.40 17.69
CA LYS A 83 7.28 -11.50 17.23
C LYS A 83 8.26 -10.75 18.14
N GLY A 84 7.77 -10.05 19.16
CA GLY A 84 8.60 -9.24 20.05
C GLY A 84 9.19 -8.00 19.36
N TYR A 85 8.73 -7.65 18.17
CA TYR A 85 9.22 -6.47 17.47
C TYR A 85 8.84 -5.20 18.22
N MET A 86 9.85 -4.40 18.58
CA MET A 86 9.64 -3.14 19.27
C MET A 86 9.07 -2.06 18.33
N TYR A 87 9.27 -2.21 17.03
CA TYR A 87 8.83 -1.26 16.00
C TYR A 87 8.19 -1.99 14.82
N PHE A 88 7.17 -1.37 14.24
CA PHE A 88 6.47 -1.88 13.06
C PHE A 88 7.20 -1.41 11.79
N PRO A 89 7.67 -2.31 10.91
CA PRO A 89 8.53 -1.96 9.78
C PRO A 89 7.73 -1.41 8.60
N ILE A 90 7.27 -0.16 8.76
CA ILE A 90 6.49 0.57 7.76
C ILE A 90 7.34 1.64 7.06
N TYR A 91 7.19 1.73 5.75
CA TYR A 91 7.78 2.77 4.90
C TYR A 91 6.69 3.51 4.15
N PHE A 92 6.90 4.80 3.93
CA PHE A 92 6.01 5.63 3.12
C PHE A 92 6.69 6.10 1.84
N ILE A 93 5.92 6.25 0.76
CA ILE A 93 6.33 6.92 -0.47
C ILE A 93 5.33 8.05 -0.71
N THR A 94 5.81 9.26 -1.02
CA THR A 94 4.95 10.41 -1.34
C THR A 94 5.51 11.22 -2.50
N ALA A 95 4.63 11.81 -3.30
CA ALA A 95 5.01 12.80 -4.31
C ALA A 95 5.26 14.20 -3.72
N SER A 96 5.06 14.37 -2.42
CA SER A 96 5.33 15.61 -1.69
C SER A 96 6.82 15.98 -1.76
N PRO A 97 7.13 17.28 -1.78
CA PRO A 97 8.51 17.74 -1.84
C PRO A 97 9.21 17.56 -0.47
N PRO A 98 10.54 17.37 -0.43
CA PRO A 98 11.27 17.03 0.80
C PRO A 98 11.20 18.11 1.90
N GLN A 99 10.87 19.35 1.53
CA GLN A 99 10.63 20.45 2.49
C GLN A 99 9.41 20.19 3.40
N MET A 100 8.54 19.24 3.03
CA MET A 100 7.39 18.84 3.83
C MET A 100 7.71 17.74 4.85
N GLU A 101 8.95 17.25 4.91
CA GLU A 101 9.33 16.13 5.77
C GLU A 101 8.98 16.38 7.24
N GLU A 102 9.39 17.51 7.80
CA GLU A 102 9.16 17.82 9.22
C GLU A 102 7.66 17.77 9.58
N ARG A 103 6.79 18.33 8.72
CA ARG A 103 5.33 18.32 8.95
C ARG A 103 4.71 16.93 8.83
N ILE A 104 5.18 16.14 7.86
CA ILE A 104 4.70 14.77 7.67
C ILE A 104 5.17 13.88 8.83
N SER A 105 6.40 14.07 9.31
CA SER A 105 6.96 13.39 10.48
C SER A 105 6.22 13.76 11.77
N GLU A 106 5.85 15.03 11.94
CA GLU A 106 4.97 15.48 13.02
C GLU A 106 3.60 14.79 12.96
N LYS A 107 3.00 14.67 11.76
CA LYS A 107 1.73 13.95 11.57
C LYS A 107 1.84 12.48 11.95
N PHE A 108 2.89 11.78 11.53
CA PHE A 108 3.14 10.39 11.97
C PHE A 108 3.21 10.28 13.49
N SER A 109 3.91 11.23 14.13
CA SER A 109 4.03 11.26 15.59
C SER A 109 2.68 11.49 16.29
N LEU A 110 1.84 12.37 15.75
CA LEU A 110 0.46 12.60 16.26
C LEU A 110 -0.43 11.36 16.10
N ASP A 111 -0.24 10.60 15.03
CA ASP A 111 -0.94 9.34 14.79
C ASP A 111 -0.32 8.15 15.54
N ASN A 112 0.74 8.38 16.33
CA ASN A 112 1.51 7.36 17.04
C ASN A 112 2.12 6.28 16.13
N ILE A 113 2.49 6.69 14.91
CA ILE A 113 3.18 5.85 13.92
C ILE A 113 4.65 6.24 13.88
N ARG A 114 5.52 5.24 13.84
CA ARG A 114 6.98 5.43 13.75
C ARG A 114 7.53 4.66 12.55
N PRO A 115 7.47 5.24 11.34
CA PRO A 115 7.98 4.59 10.14
C PRO A 115 9.50 4.40 10.21
N PHE A 116 10.01 3.44 9.44
CA PHE A 116 11.45 3.21 9.29
C PHE A 116 12.08 4.23 8.35
N GLY A 117 11.31 4.69 7.36
CA GLY A 117 11.71 5.78 6.50
C GLY A 117 10.58 6.23 5.58
N CYS A 118 10.82 7.33 4.89
CA CYS A 118 9.88 7.92 3.95
C CYS A 118 10.60 8.47 2.71
N PHE A 119 10.06 8.22 1.53
CA PHE A 119 10.55 8.72 0.26
C PHE A 119 9.74 9.93 -0.20
N TYR A 120 10.45 10.98 -0.62
CA TYR A 120 9.91 12.25 -1.13
C TYR A 120 10.45 12.54 -2.52
N LYS A 121 9.68 13.32 -3.30
CA LYS A 121 10.04 13.70 -4.66
C LYS A 121 10.65 15.10 -4.70
N ASP A 122 11.91 15.23 -5.10
CA ASP A 122 12.52 16.55 -5.31
C ASP A 122 12.04 17.17 -6.63
N ASN A 123 10.91 17.88 -6.55
CA ASN A 123 10.34 18.60 -7.68
C ASN A 123 11.19 19.81 -8.13
N LEU A 124 12.10 20.35 -7.30
CA LEU A 124 12.92 21.52 -7.66
C LEU A 124 14.04 21.17 -8.65
N ALA A 125 14.58 19.94 -8.59
CA ALA A 125 15.50 19.43 -9.63
C ALA A 125 14.87 19.42 -11.03
N ASN A 126 13.54 19.42 -11.12
CA ASN A 126 12.75 19.38 -12.35
C ASN A 126 12.28 20.76 -12.86
N LEU A 127 12.54 21.87 -12.15
CA LEU A 127 12.09 23.23 -12.51
C LEU A 127 12.90 23.92 -13.64
N ARG A 128 13.75 23.18 -14.38
CA ARG A 128 14.42 23.72 -15.57
C ARG A 128 13.40 23.87 -16.73
N PRO A 129 13.40 24.99 -17.49
CA PRO A 129 12.51 25.18 -18.64
C PRO A 129 12.63 24.00 -19.61
N GLY A 130 11.51 23.34 -19.93
CA GLY A 130 11.45 22.16 -20.80
C GLY A 130 11.21 20.81 -20.11
N ARG A 131 11.13 20.75 -18.77
CA ARG A 131 10.87 19.52 -18.00
C ARG A 131 9.49 19.46 -17.31
N PHE A 132 8.56 20.36 -17.64
CA PHE A 132 7.23 20.44 -17.03
C PHE A 132 6.41 19.13 -17.13
N TRP A 133 6.65 18.29 -18.15
CA TRP A 133 6.04 16.96 -18.27
C TRP A 133 6.46 15.94 -17.19
N ARG A 134 7.52 16.20 -16.40
CA ARG A 134 8.05 15.32 -15.34
C ARG A 134 7.30 15.49 -14.03
N LEU A 135 6.58 16.60 -13.90
CA LEU A 135 5.74 16.90 -12.74
C LEU A 135 4.45 16.06 -12.74
N THR A 136 4.03 15.54 -13.90
CA THR A 136 2.74 14.84 -14.05
C THR A 136 2.85 13.31 -14.06
N LYS A 137 4.04 12.72 -13.85
CA LYS A 137 4.23 11.26 -13.99
C LYS A 137 4.92 10.66 -12.78
N GLN A 138 4.14 9.96 -11.94
CA GLN A 138 4.58 9.38 -10.66
C GLN A 138 5.28 8.02 -10.81
N VAL A 139 5.03 7.31 -11.92
CA VAL A 139 5.53 5.94 -12.13
C VAL A 139 7.04 5.83 -11.95
N GLY A 140 7.82 6.67 -12.65
CA GLY A 140 9.27 6.61 -12.60
C GLY A 140 9.83 6.86 -11.20
N TYR A 141 9.31 7.89 -10.53
CA TYR A 141 9.69 8.26 -9.17
C TYR A 141 9.37 7.14 -8.16
N LYS A 142 8.10 6.70 -8.08
CA LYS A 142 7.68 5.68 -7.12
C LYS A 142 8.39 4.34 -7.37
N LEU A 143 8.54 3.94 -8.64
CA LEU A 143 9.27 2.73 -8.99
C LEU A 143 10.75 2.81 -8.60
N GLN A 144 11.42 3.93 -8.87
CA GLN A 144 12.81 4.11 -8.45
C GLN A 144 12.92 4.09 -6.92
N ALA A 145 12.00 4.73 -6.19
CA ALA A 145 11.96 4.71 -4.73
C ALA A 145 11.81 3.28 -4.18
N LEU A 146 10.91 2.47 -4.76
CA LEU A 146 10.77 1.06 -4.40
C LEU A 146 12.05 0.25 -4.67
N MET A 147 12.71 0.47 -5.81
CA MET A 147 13.98 -0.18 -6.13
C MET A 147 15.11 0.23 -5.18
N GLN A 148 15.15 1.51 -4.76
CA GLN A 148 16.10 1.99 -3.74
C GLN A 148 15.78 1.43 -2.35
N LEU A 149 14.51 1.24 -2.01
CA LEU A 149 14.14 0.57 -0.77
C LEU A 149 14.59 -0.89 -0.80
N ARG A 150 14.39 -1.58 -1.92
CA ARG A 150 14.72 -3.00 -2.07
C ARG A 150 16.18 -3.34 -1.78
N THR A 151 17.12 -2.44 -2.10
CA THR A 151 18.55 -2.61 -1.80
C THR A 151 18.88 -2.53 -0.30
N ARG A 152 17.99 -1.94 0.51
CA ARG A 152 18.16 -1.78 1.96
C ARG A 152 17.59 -2.94 2.76
N LEU A 153 16.61 -3.64 2.21
CA LEU A 153 15.91 -4.72 2.91
C LEU A 153 16.65 -6.06 2.80
N GLY A 154 16.25 -7.02 3.64
CA GLY A 154 16.76 -8.38 3.57
C GLY A 154 16.48 -9.06 2.22
N GLU A 155 17.28 -10.07 1.87
CA GLU A 155 17.14 -10.77 0.58
C GLU A 155 15.79 -11.47 0.43
N ASN A 156 15.28 -12.09 1.49
CA ASN A 156 14.02 -12.84 1.48
C ASN A 156 12.86 -12.08 2.14
N VAL A 157 12.94 -10.75 2.17
CA VAL A 157 11.89 -9.91 2.75
C VAL A 157 10.60 -10.03 1.96
N ARG A 158 9.47 -10.10 2.66
CA ARG A 158 8.14 -9.97 2.08
C ARG A 158 7.65 -8.53 2.19
N GLN A 159 7.03 -8.04 1.14
CA GLN A 159 6.54 -6.67 1.04
C GLN A 159 5.04 -6.71 0.83
N ILE A 160 4.33 -6.02 1.70
CA ILE A 160 2.90 -5.78 1.55
C ILE A 160 2.72 -4.33 1.15
N CYS A 161 2.09 -4.08 0.01
CA CYS A 161 2.00 -2.75 -0.59
C CYS A 161 0.58 -2.20 -0.49
N TRP A 162 0.44 -0.91 -0.19
CA TRP A 162 -0.82 -0.17 -0.16
C TRP A 162 -0.77 1.01 -1.11
N GLY A 163 -1.82 1.14 -1.90
CA GLY A 163 -2.03 2.28 -2.79
C GLY A 163 -3.52 2.53 -3.02
N ASP A 164 -3.82 3.36 -4.00
CA ASP A 164 -5.20 3.70 -4.39
C ASP A 164 -5.44 3.64 -5.91
N ASP A 165 -6.72 3.75 -6.28
CA ASP A 165 -7.19 3.71 -7.66
C ASP A 165 -7.13 5.05 -8.39
N SER A 166 -6.84 6.15 -7.70
CA SER A 166 -6.70 7.48 -8.31
C SER A 166 -5.32 7.67 -8.95
N GLU A 167 -4.31 6.94 -8.47
CA GLU A 167 -2.98 6.88 -9.05
C GLU A 167 -2.72 5.58 -9.84
N THR A 168 -1.48 5.41 -10.28
CA THR A 168 -0.99 4.26 -11.06
C THR A 168 -0.38 3.19 -10.16
N ASP A 169 -0.79 3.09 -8.89
CA ASP A 169 -0.13 2.26 -7.87
C ASP A 169 -0.16 0.77 -8.18
N ALA A 170 -1.31 0.24 -8.64
CA ALA A 170 -1.39 -1.17 -9.05
C ALA A 170 -0.38 -1.52 -10.15
N ILE A 171 -0.20 -0.62 -11.13
CA ILE A 171 0.80 -0.76 -12.20
C ILE A 171 2.21 -0.68 -11.61
N ILE A 172 2.48 0.29 -10.73
CA ILE A 172 3.80 0.50 -10.12
C ILE A 172 4.23 -0.72 -9.30
N TYR A 173 3.37 -1.21 -8.41
CA TYR A 173 3.72 -2.34 -7.53
C TYR A 173 3.88 -3.66 -8.30
N ASN A 174 3.04 -3.92 -9.30
CA ASN A 174 3.19 -5.11 -10.13
C ASN A 174 4.41 -5.03 -11.04
N LEU A 175 4.69 -3.86 -11.62
CA LEU A 175 5.89 -3.65 -12.44
C LEU A 175 7.17 -3.76 -11.60
N TYR A 176 7.16 -3.21 -10.38
CA TYR A 176 8.24 -3.38 -9.42
C TYR A 176 8.51 -4.85 -9.08
N SER A 177 7.44 -5.62 -8.84
CA SER A 177 7.52 -7.06 -8.62
C SER A 177 8.10 -7.82 -9.82
N ASP A 178 7.66 -7.52 -11.04
CA ASP A 178 8.18 -8.13 -12.26
C ASP A 178 9.65 -7.78 -12.52
N ILE A 179 10.05 -6.55 -12.21
CA ILE A 179 11.44 -6.12 -12.28
C ILE A 179 12.29 -6.84 -11.23
N CYS A 180 11.82 -6.97 -9.99
CA CYS A 180 12.56 -7.69 -8.93
C CYS A 180 12.73 -9.18 -9.25
N SER A 181 11.70 -9.82 -9.80
CA SER A 181 11.65 -11.24 -10.13
C SER A 181 12.19 -11.60 -11.52
N ARG A 182 12.61 -10.61 -12.32
CA ARG A 182 13.21 -10.78 -13.66
C ARG A 182 12.25 -11.42 -14.67
N ARG A 183 10.94 -11.31 -14.43
CA ARG A 183 9.91 -11.69 -15.41
C ARG A 183 9.95 -10.82 -16.66
N LEU A 184 10.49 -9.60 -16.56
CA LEU A 184 10.73 -8.70 -17.68
C LEU A 184 12.22 -8.61 -18.01
N GLY A 185 12.55 -8.79 -19.29
CA GLY A 185 13.90 -8.56 -19.79
C GLY A 185 14.25 -7.07 -19.84
N THR A 186 15.54 -6.74 -19.91
CA THR A 186 16.02 -5.34 -19.93
C THR A 186 15.36 -4.49 -21.03
N ASN A 187 15.14 -5.05 -22.21
CA ASN A 187 14.49 -4.34 -23.33
C ASN A 187 12.99 -4.11 -23.07
N ASP A 188 12.31 -5.05 -22.43
CA ASP A 188 10.90 -4.92 -22.06
C ASP A 188 10.73 -3.85 -20.98
N ILE A 189 11.61 -3.82 -19.98
CA ILE A 189 11.66 -2.78 -18.95
C ILE A 189 11.82 -1.42 -19.60
N ARG A 190 12.82 -1.23 -20.49
CA ARG A 190 13.04 0.03 -21.20
C ARG A 190 11.81 0.46 -21.99
N THR A 191 11.28 -0.43 -22.83
CA THR A 191 10.13 -0.14 -23.69
C THR A 191 8.88 0.20 -22.88
N THR A 192 8.63 -0.54 -21.80
CA THR A 192 7.46 -0.34 -20.94
C THR A 192 7.56 0.99 -20.20
N LEU A 193 8.70 1.26 -19.57
CA LEU A 193 8.94 2.50 -18.83
C LEU A 193 8.98 3.72 -19.76
N GLU A 194 9.51 3.60 -20.98
CA GLU A 194 9.45 4.67 -21.99
C GLU A 194 8.01 5.01 -22.39
N LYS A 195 7.14 4.01 -22.57
CA LYS A 195 5.71 4.25 -22.87
C LYS A 195 4.96 4.82 -21.67
N LEU A 196 5.37 4.46 -20.46
CA LEU A 196 4.94 5.12 -19.21
C LEU A 196 5.64 6.48 -19.00
N ASN A 197 6.45 6.91 -19.97
CA ASN A 197 7.15 8.20 -20.06
C ASN A 197 8.15 8.45 -18.93
N VAL A 198 8.76 7.39 -18.43
CA VAL A 198 9.93 7.44 -17.57
C VAL A 198 11.13 7.80 -18.41
N THR A 199 12.00 8.65 -17.88
CA THR A 199 13.15 9.17 -18.62
C THR A 199 14.23 8.09 -18.75
N GLY A 200 14.99 8.08 -19.86
CA GLY A 200 16.04 7.08 -20.06
C GLY A 200 17.10 7.04 -18.96
N GLU A 201 17.43 8.20 -18.36
CA GLU A 201 18.32 8.29 -17.19
C GLU A 201 17.75 7.54 -15.98
N GLN A 202 16.48 7.79 -15.64
CA GLN A 202 15.79 7.10 -14.55
C GLN A 202 15.60 5.60 -14.83
N VAL A 203 15.35 5.22 -16.08
CA VAL A 203 15.32 3.81 -16.50
C VAL A 203 16.68 3.14 -16.26
N ASN A 204 17.79 3.81 -16.57
CA ASN A 204 19.13 3.29 -16.27
C ASN A 204 19.33 3.12 -14.76
N THR A 205 18.95 4.10 -13.94
CA THR A 205 19.00 4.00 -12.48
C THR A 205 18.21 2.80 -11.96
N ILE A 206 16.99 2.58 -12.49
CA ILE A 206 16.15 1.42 -12.11
C ILE A 206 16.85 0.10 -12.45
N LEU A 207 17.48 -0.02 -13.62
CA LEU A 207 18.22 -1.22 -14.04
C LEU A 207 19.53 -1.42 -13.23
N GLU A 208 20.20 -0.34 -12.85
CA GLU A 208 21.38 -0.40 -11.98
C GLU A 208 21.00 -0.85 -10.56
N LEU A 209 19.88 -0.37 -10.02
CA LEU A 209 19.33 -0.84 -8.75
C LEU A 209 18.86 -2.29 -8.86
N GLN A 210 18.25 -2.67 -9.99
CA GLN A 210 17.89 -4.05 -10.30
C GLN A 210 19.11 -4.96 -10.17
N ALA A 211 20.26 -4.59 -10.73
CA ALA A 211 21.48 -5.40 -10.66
C ALA A 211 22.06 -5.59 -9.24
N GLN A 212 21.64 -4.79 -8.26
CA GLN A 212 22.14 -4.82 -6.88
C GLN A 212 21.29 -5.69 -5.94
N ILE A 213 20.15 -6.18 -6.40
CA ILE A 213 19.19 -6.96 -5.59
C ILE A 213 19.15 -8.41 -6.08
N PRO A 214 18.84 -9.38 -5.19
CA PRO A 214 18.66 -10.76 -5.61
C PRO A 214 17.48 -10.89 -6.59
N GLU A 215 17.53 -11.92 -7.43
CA GLU A 215 16.43 -12.31 -8.32
C GLU A 215 15.39 -13.08 -7.51
N ASN A 216 14.42 -12.36 -6.97
CA ASN A 216 13.24 -12.92 -6.33
C ASN A 216 12.06 -11.92 -6.38
N ASP A 217 10.85 -12.43 -6.17
CA ASP A 217 9.68 -11.57 -6.02
C ASP A 217 9.49 -11.20 -4.54
N PRO A 218 9.73 -9.95 -4.14
CA PRO A 218 9.53 -9.54 -2.75
C PRO A 218 8.07 -9.20 -2.46
N VAL A 219 7.22 -9.00 -3.47
CA VAL A 219 5.85 -8.51 -3.29
C VAL A 219 4.91 -9.66 -3.05
N GLU A 220 4.40 -9.75 -1.82
CA GLU A 220 3.45 -10.79 -1.46
C GLU A 220 2.02 -10.39 -1.77
N LYS A 221 1.60 -9.19 -1.36
CA LYS A 221 0.21 -8.72 -1.49
C LYS A 221 0.18 -7.22 -1.75
N ILE A 222 -0.77 -6.78 -2.57
CA ILE A 222 -1.00 -5.37 -2.91
C ILE A 222 -2.46 -5.05 -2.59
N TYR A 223 -2.70 -4.05 -1.76
CA TYR A 223 -4.03 -3.50 -1.49
C TYR A 223 -4.22 -2.21 -2.27
N ILE A 224 -5.33 -2.10 -3.00
CA ILE A 224 -5.71 -0.91 -3.74
C ILE A 224 -7.03 -0.41 -3.18
N ASN A 225 -7.00 0.75 -2.51
CA ASN A 225 -8.20 1.41 -2.03
C ASN A 225 -8.97 2.05 -3.20
N LEU A 226 -10.26 1.71 -3.35
CA LEU A 226 -11.14 2.24 -4.40
C LEU A 226 -11.70 3.62 -4.02
N ALA A 227 -10.84 4.64 -4.01
CA ALA A 227 -11.18 6.02 -3.69
C ALA A 227 -12.01 6.72 -4.79
N THR A 228 -11.91 6.28 -6.05
CA THR A 228 -12.61 6.86 -7.22
C THR A 228 -13.65 5.95 -7.84
N ASP A 229 -14.04 4.87 -7.14
CA ASP A 229 -15.08 3.90 -7.54
C ASP A 229 -14.76 3.14 -8.84
N THR A 230 -13.49 2.81 -9.05
CA THR A 230 -13.09 1.87 -10.12
C THR A 230 -13.68 0.48 -9.85
N ASP A 231 -14.10 -0.23 -10.90
CA ASP A 231 -14.59 -1.61 -10.78
C ASP A 231 -13.49 -2.51 -10.18
N PRO A 232 -13.72 -3.22 -9.05
CA PRO A 232 -12.72 -4.12 -8.47
C PRO A 232 -12.24 -5.20 -9.44
N ASP A 233 -13.06 -5.64 -10.40
CA ASP A 233 -12.69 -6.68 -11.36
C ASP A 233 -11.61 -6.22 -12.34
N TYR A 234 -11.46 -4.90 -12.55
CA TYR A 234 -10.35 -4.33 -13.31
C TYR A 234 -8.99 -4.82 -12.78
N TYR A 235 -8.85 -4.98 -11.46
CA TYR A 235 -7.59 -5.34 -10.82
C TYR A 235 -7.23 -6.82 -10.95
N LEU A 236 -8.17 -7.68 -11.33
CA LEU A 236 -7.91 -9.12 -11.55
C LEU A 236 -6.88 -9.36 -12.66
N LYS A 237 -6.72 -8.41 -13.60
CA LYS A 237 -5.66 -8.48 -14.63
C LYS A 237 -4.24 -8.48 -14.05
N PHE A 238 -4.07 -8.02 -12.81
CA PHE A 238 -2.80 -8.04 -12.07
C PHE A 238 -2.65 -9.28 -11.17
N GLY A 239 -3.61 -10.20 -11.21
CA GLY A 239 -3.68 -11.39 -10.37
C GLY A 239 -4.29 -11.15 -9.00
N ARG A 240 -4.67 -12.24 -8.33
CA ARG A 240 -5.38 -12.24 -7.04
C ARG A 240 -4.56 -11.64 -5.89
N ARG A 241 -3.24 -11.50 -6.03
CA ARG A 241 -2.42 -10.77 -5.05
C ARG A 241 -2.74 -9.27 -5.00
N THR A 242 -3.26 -8.71 -6.09
CA THR A 242 -3.66 -7.29 -6.20
C THR A 242 -5.13 -7.17 -5.85
N LEU A 243 -5.40 -6.85 -4.59
CA LEU A 243 -6.72 -6.84 -4.01
C LEU A 243 -7.27 -5.42 -3.95
N ALA A 244 -8.31 -5.16 -4.76
CA ALA A 244 -9.12 -3.96 -4.64
C ALA A 244 -10.03 -4.03 -3.41
N THR A 245 -10.06 -2.97 -2.60
CA THR A 245 -10.87 -2.88 -1.39
C THR A 245 -11.64 -1.58 -1.34
N TYR A 246 -12.92 -1.64 -0.94
CA TYR A 246 -13.76 -0.45 -0.80
C TYR A 246 -13.50 0.34 0.49
N ASN A 247 -12.96 -0.32 1.52
CA ASN A 247 -12.69 0.30 2.79
C ASN A 247 -11.69 -0.53 3.62
N THR A 248 -11.21 0.07 4.70
CA THR A 248 -10.24 -0.53 5.61
C THR A 248 -10.77 -1.76 6.35
N PHE A 249 -12.09 -1.91 6.50
CA PHE A 249 -12.67 -3.11 7.10
C PHE A 249 -12.43 -4.36 6.24
N GLN A 250 -12.53 -4.26 4.90
CA GLN A 250 -12.15 -5.36 4.00
C GLN A 250 -10.66 -5.72 4.12
N VAL A 251 -9.79 -4.71 4.23
CA VAL A 251 -8.34 -4.92 4.47
C VAL A 251 -8.12 -5.65 5.81
N ALA A 252 -8.82 -5.25 6.87
CA ALA A 252 -8.70 -5.87 8.19
C ALA A 252 -9.13 -7.35 8.19
N LEU A 253 -10.18 -7.69 7.42
CA LEU A 253 -10.62 -9.07 7.23
C LEU A 253 -9.57 -9.94 6.51
N ASP A 254 -8.98 -9.44 5.42
CA ASP A 254 -7.91 -10.16 4.69
C ASP A 254 -6.64 -10.31 5.55
N MET A 255 -6.29 -9.26 6.31
CA MET A 255 -5.20 -9.30 7.28
C MET A 255 -5.43 -10.33 8.37
N TYR A 256 -6.67 -10.47 8.86
CA TYR A 256 -7.02 -11.53 9.81
C TYR A 256 -6.93 -12.92 9.17
N GLN A 257 -7.48 -13.07 7.96
CA GLN A 257 -7.41 -14.31 7.19
C GLN A 257 -5.96 -14.80 7.03
N ASP A 258 -5.04 -13.89 6.75
CA ASP A 258 -3.61 -14.18 6.60
C ASP A 258 -2.81 -14.20 7.92
N GLY A 259 -3.48 -14.14 9.07
CA GLY A 259 -2.84 -14.22 10.38
C GLY A 259 -2.01 -12.99 10.77
N ARG A 260 -2.21 -11.85 10.13
CA ARG A 260 -1.53 -10.56 10.39
C ARG A 260 -2.24 -9.68 11.40
N LEU A 261 -3.51 -9.94 11.67
CA LEU A 261 -4.35 -9.19 12.60
C LEU A 261 -5.19 -10.19 13.44
N ASN A 262 -5.57 -9.81 14.65
CA ASN A 262 -6.50 -10.58 15.49
C ASN A 262 -7.93 -10.02 15.42
N LEU A 263 -8.89 -10.74 16.01
CA LEU A 263 -10.30 -10.32 16.04
C LEU A 263 -10.50 -8.95 16.71
N ASP A 264 -9.78 -8.68 17.80
CA ASP A 264 -9.85 -7.39 18.50
C ASP A 264 -9.37 -6.23 17.61
N GLY A 265 -8.33 -6.45 16.80
CA GLY A 265 -7.87 -5.48 15.82
C GLY A 265 -8.89 -5.20 14.72
N ILE A 266 -9.61 -6.22 14.23
CA ILE A 266 -10.73 -6.01 13.30
C ILE A 266 -11.82 -5.17 13.97
N TYR A 267 -12.16 -5.48 15.22
CA TYR A 267 -13.18 -4.74 15.96
C TYR A 267 -12.80 -3.29 16.21
N ALA A 268 -11.52 -3.01 16.52
CA ALA A 268 -11.02 -1.65 16.68
C ALA A 268 -11.21 -0.83 15.39
N VAL A 269 -10.90 -1.41 14.22
CA VAL A 269 -11.13 -0.77 12.92
C VAL A 269 -12.62 -0.51 12.69
N ILE A 270 -13.49 -1.47 12.99
CA ILE A 270 -14.96 -1.29 12.90
C ILE A 270 -15.41 -0.12 13.79
N GLN A 271 -14.99 -0.10 15.06
CA GLN A 271 -15.40 0.95 16.00
C GLN A 271 -14.92 2.33 15.53
N ASP A 272 -13.69 2.45 15.05
CA ASP A 272 -13.16 3.70 14.53
C ASP A 272 -13.99 4.20 13.33
N MET A 273 -14.25 3.31 12.36
CA MET A 273 -15.07 3.64 11.19
C MET A 273 -16.49 4.11 11.57
N VAL A 274 -17.12 3.47 12.56
CA VAL A 274 -18.46 3.85 13.02
C VAL A 274 -18.44 5.16 13.80
N TYR A 275 -17.62 5.26 14.85
CA TYR A 275 -17.68 6.38 15.79
C TYR A 275 -17.02 7.66 15.28
N ASN A 276 -15.94 7.54 14.50
CA ASN A 276 -15.17 8.70 14.05
C ASN A 276 -15.44 9.08 12.58
N TYR A 277 -15.94 8.14 11.78
CA TYR A 277 -16.17 8.34 10.35
C TYR A 277 -17.63 8.15 9.90
N GLY A 278 -18.53 7.79 10.82
CA GLY A 278 -19.97 7.76 10.57
C GLY A 278 -20.45 6.57 9.73
N TYR A 279 -19.66 5.50 9.60
CA TYR A 279 -20.12 4.27 8.96
C TYR A 279 -21.25 3.65 9.77
N THR A 280 -22.24 3.13 9.08
CA THR A 280 -23.34 2.37 9.70
C THR A 280 -23.01 0.88 9.76
N PRO A 281 -23.54 0.13 10.75
CA PRO A 281 -23.45 -1.32 10.76
C PRO A 281 -23.93 -1.93 9.44
N GLU A 282 -24.99 -1.38 8.83
CA GLU A 282 -25.54 -1.86 7.56
C GLU A 282 -24.55 -1.71 6.40
N GLU A 283 -23.78 -0.62 6.33
CA GLU A 283 -22.73 -0.43 5.33
C GLU A 283 -21.59 -1.43 5.50
N LEU A 284 -21.16 -1.66 6.74
CA LEU A 284 -20.13 -2.66 7.05
C LEU A 284 -20.61 -4.08 6.75
N MET A 285 -21.88 -4.39 7.03
CA MET A 285 -22.50 -5.66 6.65
C MET A 285 -22.53 -5.88 5.14
N LYS A 286 -22.91 -4.84 4.37
CA LYS A 286 -22.85 -4.89 2.90
C LYS A 286 -21.42 -5.11 2.43
N SER A 287 -20.46 -4.42 3.03
CA SER A 287 -19.04 -4.57 2.70
C SER A 287 -18.50 -5.97 3.02
N PHE A 288 -18.96 -6.59 4.11
CA PHE A 288 -18.64 -7.98 4.46
C PHE A 288 -19.19 -8.96 3.43
N ASP A 289 -20.47 -8.82 3.08
CA ASP A 289 -21.16 -9.67 2.11
C ASP A 289 -20.53 -9.56 0.70
N GLU A 290 -20.21 -8.34 0.29
CA GLU A 290 -19.53 -8.02 -0.95
C GLU A 290 -18.17 -8.74 -1.05
N PHE A 291 -17.41 -8.76 0.05
CA PHE A 291 -16.08 -9.37 0.12
C PHE A 291 -16.13 -10.91 0.01
N ILE A 292 -17.17 -11.52 0.58
CA ILE A 292 -17.49 -12.95 0.42
C ILE A 292 -17.90 -13.23 -1.02
N ARG A 293 -18.76 -12.39 -1.60
CA ARG A 293 -19.29 -12.55 -2.97
C ARG A 293 -18.21 -12.51 -4.04
N ARG A 294 -17.15 -11.69 -3.88
CA ARG A 294 -15.98 -11.69 -4.76
C ARG A 294 -15.03 -12.88 -4.57
N GLY A 295 -15.34 -13.78 -3.63
CA GLY A 295 -14.52 -14.94 -3.32
C GLY A 295 -13.18 -14.57 -2.69
N VAL A 296 -13.12 -13.48 -1.91
CA VAL A 296 -11.88 -13.05 -1.26
C VAL A 296 -11.78 -13.57 0.17
N LEU A 297 -12.87 -13.54 0.93
CA LEU A 297 -12.93 -14.13 2.27
C LEU A 297 -13.25 -15.62 2.19
N GLY A 298 -12.35 -16.43 2.73
CA GLY A 298 -12.45 -17.88 2.77
C GLY A 298 -13.38 -18.38 3.88
N GLU A 299 -13.83 -19.63 3.74
CA GLU A 299 -14.74 -20.30 4.65
C GLU A 299 -14.22 -20.35 6.08
N ARG A 300 -12.91 -20.59 6.29
CA ARG A 300 -12.33 -20.63 7.63
C ARG A 300 -12.45 -19.27 8.32
N ALA A 301 -11.96 -18.22 7.68
CA ALA A 301 -11.99 -16.88 8.24
C ALA A 301 -13.42 -16.41 8.50
N TYR A 302 -14.35 -16.68 7.57
CA TYR A 302 -15.77 -16.41 7.74
C TYR A 302 -16.36 -17.08 8.99
N ASN A 303 -16.11 -18.38 9.18
CA ASN A 303 -16.65 -19.15 10.29
C ASN A 303 -16.11 -18.68 11.65
N GLU A 304 -14.89 -18.13 11.68
CA GLU A 304 -14.28 -17.56 12.88
C GLU A 304 -14.81 -16.15 13.19
N VAL A 305 -14.90 -15.25 12.19
CA VAL A 305 -15.32 -13.85 12.43
C VAL A 305 -16.82 -13.70 12.63
N ARG A 306 -17.65 -14.55 12.01
CA ARG A 306 -19.12 -14.48 12.11
C ARG A 306 -19.64 -14.51 13.56
N PRO A 307 -19.31 -15.52 14.40
CA PRO A 307 -19.81 -15.56 15.78
C PRO A 307 -19.32 -14.34 16.58
N PHE A 308 -18.09 -13.89 16.35
CA PHE A 308 -17.54 -12.70 16.98
C PHE A 308 -18.32 -11.43 16.59
N PHE A 309 -18.65 -11.26 15.31
CA PHE A 309 -19.47 -10.12 14.87
C PHE A 309 -20.91 -10.17 15.39
N ILE A 310 -21.48 -11.36 15.60
CA ILE A 310 -22.78 -11.51 16.27
C ILE A 310 -22.66 -11.07 17.73
N GLU A 311 -21.64 -11.52 18.45
CA GLU A 311 -21.39 -11.13 19.85
C GLU A 311 -21.21 -9.61 19.99
N LYS A 312 -20.47 -8.99 19.07
CA LYS A 312 -20.22 -7.55 19.04
C LYS A 312 -21.39 -6.72 18.50
N GLY A 313 -22.50 -7.35 18.11
CA GLY A 313 -23.70 -6.68 17.61
C GLY A 313 -23.57 -6.08 16.20
N LEU A 314 -22.53 -6.44 15.44
CA LEU A 314 -22.38 -6.04 14.04
C LEU A 314 -23.30 -6.86 13.12
N LEU A 315 -23.50 -8.15 13.43
CA LEU A 315 -24.37 -9.05 12.68
C LEU A 315 -25.54 -9.53 13.53
N HIS A 316 -26.72 -9.68 12.91
CA HIS A 316 -27.81 -10.42 13.53
C HIS A 316 -27.52 -11.93 13.50
N SER A 317 -28.03 -12.69 14.47
CA SER A 317 -27.81 -14.14 14.57
C SER A 317 -28.31 -14.93 13.35
N SER A 318 -29.33 -14.39 12.65
CA SER A 318 -29.89 -14.93 11.42
C SER A 318 -29.15 -14.50 10.15
N TYR A 319 -28.06 -13.73 10.24
CA TYR A 319 -27.31 -13.31 9.07
C TYR A 319 -26.76 -14.53 8.32
N GLN A 320 -27.00 -14.53 7.02
CA GLN A 320 -26.45 -15.45 6.04
C GLN A 320 -25.89 -14.61 4.88
N PRO A 321 -24.72 -14.97 4.35
CA PRO A 321 -24.13 -14.26 3.22
C PRO A 321 -24.94 -14.56 1.95
N SER A 322 -24.91 -13.64 1.00
CA SER A 322 -25.62 -13.76 -0.28
C SER A 322 -25.14 -14.93 -1.13
N VAL A 323 -23.88 -15.33 -0.97
CA VAL A 323 -23.30 -16.57 -1.51
C VAL A 323 -22.50 -17.28 -0.42
N ALA A 324 -22.34 -18.60 -0.56
CA ALA A 324 -21.49 -19.36 0.36
C ALA A 324 -20.02 -18.91 0.21
N PRO A 325 -19.28 -18.69 1.32
CA PRO A 325 -17.85 -18.46 1.28
C PRO A 325 -17.12 -19.61 0.58
N LEU A 326 -16.11 -19.27 -0.21
CA LEU A 326 -15.31 -20.27 -0.91
C LEU A 326 -14.33 -20.94 0.06
N LYS A 327 -14.04 -22.21 -0.17
CA LYS A 327 -13.01 -22.92 0.57
C LYS A 327 -11.63 -22.50 0.11
N GLU A 328 -10.70 -22.41 1.03
CA GLU A 328 -9.29 -22.18 0.72
C GLU A 328 -8.71 -23.44 0.06
N LYS A 329 -8.15 -23.28 -1.15
CA LYS A 329 -7.52 -24.37 -1.92
C LYS A 329 -6.02 -24.45 -1.63
N LEU A 330 -5.34 -23.30 -1.55
CA LEU A 330 -3.92 -23.22 -1.24
C LEU A 330 -3.71 -22.28 -0.05
N VAL A 331 -3.21 -22.86 1.04
CA VAL A 331 -2.80 -22.14 2.25
C VAL A 331 -1.35 -22.50 2.55
N ASP A 332 -0.49 -21.51 2.69
CA ASP A 332 0.92 -21.69 3.06
C ASP A 332 1.31 -20.69 4.15
N ASP A 333 2.02 -21.15 5.18
CA ASP A 333 2.36 -20.35 6.38
C ASP A 333 1.16 -19.58 6.99
N GLY A 334 -0.04 -20.18 6.92
CA GLY A 334 -1.29 -19.61 7.41
C GLY A 334 -1.95 -18.55 6.50
N ARG A 335 -1.42 -18.34 5.29
CA ARG A 335 -1.87 -17.31 4.33
C ARG A 335 -2.58 -17.94 3.15
N VAL A 336 -3.59 -17.25 2.63
CA VAL A 336 -4.44 -17.80 1.58
C VAL A 336 -4.01 -17.28 0.21
N TYR A 337 -3.65 -18.21 -0.68
CA TYR A 337 -3.16 -17.90 -2.03
C TYR A 337 -4.14 -18.31 -3.13
N GLU A 338 -5.01 -19.28 -2.88
CA GLU A 338 -5.99 -19.76 -3.86
C GLU A 338 -7.29 -20.19 -3.17
N MET A 339 -8.42 -19.88 -3.79
CA MET A 339 -9.77 -20.31 -3.37
C MET A 339 -10.34 -21.33 -4.36
N GLU A 340 -11.16 -22.26 -3.90
CA GLU A 340 -11.85 -23.21 -4.76
C GLU A 340 -12.79 -22.49 -5.75
N GLY A 341 -12.74 -22.87 -7.03
CA GLY A 341 -13.60 -22.31 -8.07
C GLY A 341 -13.14 -20.95 -8.62
N VAL A 342 -12.06 -20.38 -8.09
CA VAL A 342 -11.39 -19.20 -8.66
C VAL A 342 -10.37 -19.65 -9.72
N HIS A 343 -10.34 -18.95 -10.85
CA HIS A 343 -9.47 -19.31 -11.98
C HIS A 343 -8.35 -18.29 -12.23
N GLU A 344 -8.48 -17.07 -11.71
CA GLU A 344 -7.45 -16.06 -11.84
C GLU A 344 -6.23 -16.44 -10.98
N PRO A 345 -5.00 -16.40 -11.56
CA PRO A 345 -3.80 -16.81 -10.84
C PRO A 345 -3.42 -15.78 -9.75
N TRP A 346 -2.59 -16.22 -8.79
CA TRP A 346 -2.01 -15.30 -7.80
C TRP A 346 -1.16 -14.20 -8.48
N ILE A 347 -0.32 -14.61 -9.42
CA ILE A 347 0.49 -13.76 -10.31
C ILE A 347 0.23 -14.24 -11.74
N PRO A 348 -0.22 -13.37 -12.66
CA PRO A 348 -0.38 -13.73 -14.07
C PRO A 348 0.97 -13.91 -14.77
N ASP A 349 1.04 -14.81 -15.75
CA ASP A 349 2.25 -14.98 -16.58
C ASP A 349 2.60 -13.72 -17.39
N ARG A 350 1.59 -12.91 -17.72
CA ARG A 350 1.74 -11.66 -18.45
C ARG A 350 0.72 -10.63 -17.97
N ILE A 351 1.20 -9.42 -17.68
CA ILE A 351 0.38 -8.28 -17.31
C ILE A 351 0.47 -7.22 -18.42
N ASP A 352 -0.66 -6.63 -18.79
CA ASP A 352 -0.69 -5.45 -19.67
C ASP A 352 -0.61 -4.15 -18.85
N TYR A 353 0.59 -3.56 -18.83
CA TYR A 353 0.88 -2.31 -18.14
C TYR A 353 0.55 -1.04 -18.92
N LEU A 354 0.25 -1.17 -20.21
CA LEU A 354 0.15 -0.03 -21.13
C LEU A 354 -1.29 0.40 -21.36
N HIS A 355 -2.22 -0.55 -21.27
CA HIS A 355 -3.63 -0.32 -21.48
C HIS A 355 -4.37 -0.27 -20.14
N ASP A 356 -4.50 0.96 -19.63
CA ASP A 356 -5.25 1.28 -18.41
C ASP A 356 -6.68 1.73 -18.79
N TYR A 357 -7.59 0.76 -18.97
CA TYR A 357 -9.01 1.00 -19.29
C TYR A 357 -9.92 0.92 -18.05
N ARG A 358 -9.63 1.73 -17.03
CA ARG A 358 -10.50 1.85 -15.83
C ARG A 358 -11.83 2.51 -16.15
#